data_AF-A0A7W7H134-F1
#
_entry.id   AF-A0A7W7H134-F1
#
_cell.length_a   1.000
_cell.length_b   1.000
_cell.length_c   1.000
_cell.angle_alpha   90.00
_cell.angle_beta   90.00
_cell.angle_gamma   90.00
#
_symmetry.space_group_name_H-M   'P 1'
#
loop_
_entity.id
_entity.type
_entity.pdbx_description
1 polymer ?
#
loop_
_entity_poly.entity_id
_entity_poly.type
_entity_poly.pdbx_seq_one_letter_code
_entity_poly.pdbx_strand_id
1 'polypeptide(L)'
;MGQQHRDEVGEKTEMANDEIRYSAVWRPSTEGEIQVYGWTYADYRKKYDELWKQGWRLKSLQPFVLSGDQVRYTAVWRQSTEGEIQLYDVPYETFRAKYDELWKQGWRLKLIQPYVVGGQVRYTAVWQPSTEGETQVYGWTYADFRKKYDELWKQGWRLKALQPFVLPGDQVRYTAVWRPSTDGEIQMYDVSYETYRAKYDELWKQGWRLKLLQPYVVGGHTRYTAVWRPASTGEFQLYGATYEQYRKRYDELWQQGWRLQSLTAMVNRSDVVARKALEAYERTGGVTSKLGLPTGAVSVTAGTGRWQMTGGHITAGASGDPEIIIDQHLRIWFLGFQCWGESSELSGSDEPYFIVSWGGLGRSATQMFKFSDVDKNDVRSTPAVVTDFQPVVTSALHVAVMENDEGSPSEARKKVDAAMQKAAAAAAQGAAIYDMASAAAPGSGLTPAAAIAGMVVGGPIGSLIAGGLVEGLGLADDYVGEHGETLFAKGYAQPPVQGMVPGTNEPYTHKFWIDGKGEGKYDVFLRAEIVNQPRPWVE
;
A
#
# COMPACT_ATOMS: atom_id res chain seq x y z
N MET A 1 -3.48 13.36 49.40
CA MET A 1 -4.15 12.05 49.15
C MET A 1 -3.96 11.74 47.67
N GLY A 2 -3.35 10.60 47.37
CA GLY A 2 -2.54 10.38 46.16
C GLY A 2 -3.29 10.39 44.82
N GLN A 3 -2.64 10.93 43.79
CA GLN A 3 -3.08 10.86 42.40
C GLN A 3 -3.08 9.40 41.95
N GLN A 4 -4.26 8.80 41.83
CA GLN A 4 -4.42 7.45 41.28
C GLN A 4 -4.51 7.54 39.75
N HIS A 5 -3.40 7.20 39.10
CA HIS A 5 -3.33 6.78 37.72
C HIS A 5 -2.99 5.29 37.71
N ARG A 6 -3.85 4.46 37.12
CA ARG A 6 -3.66 3.01 37.11
C ARG A 6 -4.05 2.46 35.74
N ASP A 7 -3.14 1.68 35.17
CA ASP A 7 -3.29 1.02 33.88
C ASP A 7 -3.30 -0.49 34.07
N GLU A 8 -4.17 -1.19 33.35
CA GLU A 8 -4.15 -2.64 33.30
C GLU A 8 -4.30 -3.09 31.83
N VAL A 9 -3.39 -3.94 31.37
CA VAL A 9 -3.38 -4.50 30.01
C VAL A 9 -3.98 -5.89 30.09
N GLY A 10 -4.92 -6.20 29.18
CA GLY A 10 -5.48 -7.53 29.06
C GLY A 10 -4.42 -8.46 28.49
N GLU A 11 -4.63 -9.78 28.48
CA GLU A 11 -3.69 -10.69 27.81
C GLU A 11 -3.25 -10.10 26.46
N LYS A 12 -1.94 -9.88 26.30
CA LYS A 12 -1.31 -9.55 25.02
C LYS A 12 -1.45 -10.77 24.11
N THR A 13 -2.64 -11.03 23.60
CA THR A 13 -2.76 -11.89 22.43
C THR A 13 -2.41 -11.00 21.24
N GLU A 14 -1.11 -10.90 20.94
CA GLU A 14 -0.64 -10.63 19.58
C GLU A 14 -1.19 -11.77 18.70
N MET A 15 -2.46 -11.69 18.31
CA MET A 15 -2.92 -12.42 17.15
C MET A 15 -2.29 -11.70 15.96
N ALA A 16 -1.33 -12.35 15.31
CA ALA A 16 -0.40 -11.83 14.29
C ALA A 16 -1.04 -11.10 13.08
N ASN A 17 -2.36 -10.91 13.06
CA ASN A 17 -3.17 -10.48 11.93
C ASN A 17 -3.99 -9.20 12.18
N ASP A 18 -4.01 -8.63 13.39
CA ASP A 18 -4.73 -7.38 13.68
C ASP A 18 -3.82 -6.39 14.42
N GLU A 19 -3.70 -5.18 13.89
CA GLU A 19 -2.93 -4.11 14.51
C GLU A 19 -3.86 -3.04 15.09
N ILE A 20 -3.70 -2.72 16.38
CA ILE A 20 -4.53 -1.74 17.07
C ILE A 20 -3.86 -0.37 17.03
N ARG A 21 -4.59 0.62 16.52
CA ARG A 21 -4.18 2.02 16.49
C ARG A 21 -5.03 2.87 17.43
N TYR A 22 -4.37 3.78 18.14
CA TYR A 22 -5.00 4.68 19.10
C TYR A 22 -4.99 6.11 18.59
N SER A 23 -6.14 6.75 18.67
CA SER A 23 -6.28 8.20 18.47
C SER A 23 -6.89 8.82 19.72
N ALA A 24 -6.31 9.92 20.17
CA ALA A 24 -6.66 10.53 21.44
C ALA A 24 -6.60 12.05 21.38
N VAL A 25 -7.45 12.68 22.19
CA VAL A 25 -7.47 14.13 22.41
C VAL A 25 -7.39 14.36 23.90
N TRP A 26 -6.51 15.25 24.33
CA TRP A 26 -6.37 15.65 25.73
C TRP A 26 -6.73 17.12 25.93
N ARG A 27 -7.23 17.43 27.12
CA ARG A 27 -7.51 18.80 27.59
C ARG A 27 -6.94 19.02 28.99
N PRO A 28 -6.70 20.27 29.41
CA PRO A 28 -6.28 20.57 30.76
C PRO A 28 -7.32 20.08 31.78
N SER A 29 -6.90 19.28 32.74
CA SER A 29 -7.74 18.78 33.84
C SER A 29 -6.85 18.10 34.89
N THR A 30 -7.34 18.05 36.13
CA THR A 30 -6.68 17.39 37.25
C THR A 30 -7.39 16.13 37.72
N GLU A 31 -8.48 15.73 37.07
CA GLU A 31 -9.26 14.54 37.43
C GLU A 31 -8.42 13.27 37.33
N GLY A 32 -8.66 12.32 38.25
CA GLY A 32 -8.06 10.98 38.16
C GLY A 32 -8.59 10.21 36.95
N GLU A 33 -7.75 9.38 36.31
CA GLU A 33 -8.17 8.48 35.23
C GLU A 33 -7.61 7.08 35.46
N ILE A 34 -8.45 6.08 35.26
CA ILE A 34 -8.07 4.67 35.18
C ILE A 34 -8.40 4.18 33.77
N GLN A 35 -7.52 3.37 33.19
CA GLN A 35 -7.63 2.94 31.81
C GLN A 35 -7.40 1.43 31.65
N VAL A 36 -8.12 0.83 30.71
CA VAL A 36 -7.86 -0.53 30.22
C VAL A 36 -7.87 -0.55 28.70
N TYR A 37 -7.12 -1.47 28.10
CA TYR A 37 -6.89 -1.54 26.67
C TYR A 37 -7.09 -2.95 26.13
N GLY A 38 -8.04 -3.11 25.21
CA GLY A 38 -8.25 -4.38 24.51
C GLY A 38 -8.63 -5.56 25.42
N TRP A 39 -9.39 -5.31 26.50
CA TRP A 39 -9.80 -6.36 27.44
C TRP A 39 -10.93 -7.22 26.88
N THR A 40 -11.00 -8.48 27.32
CA THR A 40 -12.20 -9.30 27.09
C THR A 40 -13.38 -8.69 27.85
N TYR A 41 -14.61 -9.05 27.47
CA TYR A 41 -15.80 -8.61 28.21
C TYR A 41 -15.73 -9.02 29.69
N ALA A 42 -15.30 -10.25 29.98
CA ALA A 42 -15.25 -10.79 31.34
C ALA A 42 -14.29 -10.00 32.23
N ASP A 43 -13.08 -9.73 31.74
CA ASP A 43 -12.09 -8.95 32.47
C ASP A 43 -12.58 -7.51 32.66
N TYR A 44 -13.09 -6.89 31.59
CA TYR A 44 -13.59 -5.52 31.62
C TYR A 44 -14.73 -5.38 32.63
N ARG A 45 -15.68 -6.31 32.63
CA ARG A 45 -16.83 -6.34 33.54
C ARG A 45 -16.37 -6.45 34.99
N LYS A 46 -15.46 -7.40 35.28
CA LYS A 46 -14.86 -7.57 36.61
C LYS A 46 -14.18 -6.28 37.08
N LYS A 47 -13.45 -5.60 36.20
CA LYS A 47 -12.79 -4.33 36.53
C LYS A 47 -13.80 -3.22 36.80
N TYR A 48 -14.83 -3.10 35.97
CA TYR A 48 -15.89 -2.12 36.21
C TYR A 48 -16.53 -2.34 37.58
N ASP A 49 -16.85 -3.58 37.96
CA ASP A 49 -17.50 -3.88 39.25
C ASP A 49 -16.61 -3.53 40.46
N GLU A 50 -15.30 -3.69 40.31
CA GLU A 50 -14.31 -3.23 41.29
C GLU A 50 -14.33 -1.69 41.42
N LEU A 51 -14.24 -0.99 40.29
CA LEU A 51 -14.15 0.45 40.20
C LEU A 51 -15.45 1.16 40.61
N TRP A 52 -16.61 0.55 40.35
CA TRP A 52 -17.91 1.07 40.73
C TRP A 52 -18.01 1.33 42.24
N LYS A 53 -17.56 0.34 43.04
CA LYS A 53 -17.54 0.40 44.52
C LYS A 53 -16.59 1.47 45.05
N GLN A 54 -15.60 1.86 44.24
CA GLN A 54 -14.61 2.88 44.55
C GLN A 54 -15.03 4.28 44.04
N GLY A 55 -16.25 4.44 43.51
CA GLY A 55 -16.76 5.74 43.05
C GLY A 55 -16.26 6.17 41.67
N TRP A 56 -15.83 5.21 40.84
CA TRP A 56 -15.41 5.47 39.46
C TRP A 56 -16.56 5.15 38.49
N ARG A 57 -16.69 5.96 37.44
CA ARG A 57 -17.73 5.87 36.39
C ARG A 57 -17.10 5.98 35.01
N LEU A 58 -17.74 5.41 34.00
CA LEU A 58 -17.21 5.42 32.64
C LEU A 58 -17.18 6.84 32.09
N LYS A 59 -16.01 7.25 31.62
CA LYS A 59 -15.81 8.45 30.82
C LYS A 59 -15.81 8.12 29.33
N SER A 60 -15.21 6.99 28.96
CA SER A 60 -15.18 6.48 27.60
C SER A 60 -15.26 4.96 27.61
N LEU A 61 -15.89 4.40 26.58
CA LEU A 61 -15.99 2.98 26.32
C LEU A 61 -15.94 2.78 24.81
N GLN A 62 -14.98 1.98 24.34
CA GLN A 62 -14.72 1.72 22.93
C GLN A 62 -14.58 0.21 22.72
N PRO A 63 -15.65 -0.46 22.26
CA PRO A 63 -15.53 -1.80 21.74
C PRO A 63 -14.88 -1.76 20.35
N PHE A 64 -14.02 -2.73 20.05
CA PHE A 64 -13.51 -2.99 18.71
C PHE A 64 -13.48 -4.49 18.45
N VAL A 65 -13.53 -4.88 17.18
CA VAL A 65 -13.72 -6.27 16.76
C VAL A 65 -12.47 -6.76 16.05
N LEU A 66 -11.79 -7.70 16.68
CA LEU A 66 -10.64 -8.41 16.12
C LEU A 66 -11.12 -9.46 15.09
N SER A 67 -10.17 -10.06 14.40
CA SER A 67 -10.39 -11.24 13.55
C SER A 67 -11.06 -12.37 14.33
N GLY A 68 -11.90 -13.13 13.64
CA GLY A 68 -12.70 -14.19 14.26
C GLY A 68 -13.84 -13.67 15.15
N ASP A 69 -14.35 -12.46 14.87
CA ASP A 69 -15.50 -11.85 15.55
C ASP A 69 -15.30 -11.64 17.07
N GLN A 70 -14.05 -11.51 17.49
CA GLN A 70 -13.72 -11.32 18.90
C GLN A 70 -13.81 -9.85 19.32
N VAL A 71 -14.78 -9.54 20.17
CA VAL A 71 -14.94 -8.19 20.73
C VAL A 71 -13.95 -7.94 21.86
N ARG A 72 -13.32 -6.76 21.85
CA ARG A 72 -12.43 -6.26 22.89
C ARG A 72 -12.83 -4.85 23.32
N TYR A 73 -12.53 -4.49 24.57
CA TYR A 73 -12.95 -3.23 25.17
C TYR A 73 -11.75 -2.39 25.62
N THR A 74 -11.71 -1.15 25.16
CA THR A 74 -10.87 -0.08 25.71
C THR A 74 -11.76 0.90 26.46
N ALA A 75 -11.41 1.22 27.71
CA ALA A 75 -12.26 2.06 28.56
C ALA A 75 -11.45 2.99 29.45
N VAL A 76 -12.06 4.13 29.76
CA VAL A 76 -11.51 5.16 30.66
C VAL A 76 -12.54 5.46 31.72
N TRP A 77 -12.14 5.46 32.98
CA TRP A 77 -12.99 5.85 34.11
C TRP A 77 -12.49 7.13 34.77
N ARG A 78 -13.42 7.88 35.35
CA ARG A 78 -13.15 9.02 36.23
C ARG A 78 -14.01 8.96 37.48
N GLN A 79 -13.59 9.65 38.54
CA GLN A 79 -14.38 9.73 39.76
C GLN A 79 -15.69 10.46 39.50
N SER A 80 -16.81 9.87 39.91
CA SER A 80 -18.14 10.47 39.84
C SER A 80 -19.11 9.71 40.73
N THR A 81 -20.10 10.41 41.27
CA THR A 81 -21.20 9.85 42.06
C THR A 81 -22.45 9.58 41.21
N GLU A 82 -22.46 9.96 39.93
CA GLU A 82 -23.60 9.75 39.04
C GLU A 82 -23.93 8.25 38.88
N GLY A 83 -25.21 7.93 38.77
CA GLY A 83 -25.64 6.58 38.43
C GLY A 83 -25.27 6.20 36.99
N GLU A 84 -25.02 4.92 36.72
CA GLU A 84 -24.85 4.40 35.36
C GLU A 84 -25.64 3.11 35.18
N ILE A 85 -26.37 3.01 34.07
CA ILE A 85 -26.92 1.75 33.57
C ILE A 85 -26.16 1.42 32.29
N GLN A 86 -25.79 0.15 32.11
CA GLN A 86 -25.02 -0.29 30.94
C GLN A 86 -25.74 -1.43 30.22
N LEU A 87 -25.55 -1.49 28.91
CA LEU A 87 -26.02 -2.56 28.04
C LEU A 87 -24.90 -2.87 27.05
N TYR A 88 -24.60 -4.16 26.87
CA TYR A 88 -23.44 -4.60 26.10
C TYR A 88 -23.88 -5.58 25.03
N ASP A 89 -23.32 -5.41 23.85
CA ASP A 89 -23.41 -6.37 22.76
C ASP A 89 -24.83 -6.89 22.50
N VAL A 90 -25.75 -5.98 22.16
CA VAL A 90 -27.14 -6.36 21.85
C VAL A 90 -27.54 -5.95 20.44
N PRO A 91 -28.51 -6.64 19.80
CA PRO A 91 -29.07 -6.18 18.54
C PRO A 91 -29.90 -4.90 18.73
N TYR A 92 -30.22 -4.24 17.63
CA TYR A 92 -30.96 -2.98 17.61
C TYR A 92 -32.26 -3.01 18.44
N GLU A 93 -33.10 -4.03 18.25
CA GLU A 93 -34.41 -4.12 18.92
C GLU A 93 -34.27 -4.15 20.46
N THR A 94 -33.32 -4.92 20.97
CA THR A 94 -33.04 -5.00 22.41
C THR A 94 -32.51 -3.67 22.95
N PHE A 95 -31.60 -3.03 22.21
CA PHE A 95 -31.11 -1.71 22.58
C PHE A 95 -32.23 -0.66 22.59
N ARG A 96 -33.09 -0.65 21.56
CA ARG A 96 -34.20 0.30 21.43
C ARG A 96 -35.21 0.12 22.56
N ALA A 97 -35.62 -1.12 22.85
CA ALA A 97 -36.51 -1.40 23.96
C ALA A 97 -35.95 -0.91 25.29
N LYS A 98 -34.65 -1.13 25.55
CA LYS A 98 -34.00 -0.66 26.77
C LYS A 98 -33.93 0.87 26.83
N TYR A 99 -33.65 1.53 25.71
CA TYR A 99 -33.70 2.99 25.63
C TYR A 99 -35.08 3.53 26.01
N ASP A 100 -36.15 2.97 25.45
CA ASP A 100 -37.53 3.44 25.68
C ASP A 100 -38.00 3.23 27.12
N GLU A 101 -37.56 2.13 27.75
CA GLU A 101 -37.76 1.87 29.18
C GLU A 101 -37.07 2.95 30.03
N LEU A 102 -35.79 3.19 29.78
CA LEU A 102 -34.95 4.11 30.56
C LEU A 102 -35.32 5.58 30.36
N TRP A 103 -35.77 5.95 29.16
CA TRP A 103 -36.25 7.30 28.86
C TRP A 103 -37.36 7.73 29.84
N LYS A 104 -38.35 6.86 30.07
CA LYS A 104 -39.48 7.08 30.98
C LYS A 104 -39.04 7.20 32.43
N GLN A 105 -37.89 6.62 32.77
CA GLN A 105 -37.31 6.64 34.12
C GLN A 105 -36.34 7.82 34.33
N GLY A 106 -36.22 8.75 33.37
CA GLY A 106 -35.34 9.93 33.50
C GLY A 106 -33.85 9.64 33.23
N TRP A 107 -33.56 8.63 32.42
CA TRP A 107 -32.20 8.31 31.99
C TRP A 107 -31.99 8.74 30.53
N ARG A 108 -30.77 9.18 30.20
CA ARG A 108 -30.35 9.62 28.85
C ARG A 108 -29.05 8.94 28.45
N LEU A 109 -28.81 8.81 27.15
CA LEU A 109 -27.57 8.19 26.66
C LEU A 109 -26.36 9.01 27.09
N LYS A 110 -25.41 8.35 27.76
CA LYS A 110 -24.09 8.90 28.08
C LYS A 110 -23.08 8.51 27.00
N LEU A 111 -23.04 7.22 26.67
CA LEU A 111 -22.18 6.63 25.65
C LEU A 111 -23.02 5.70 24.77
N ILE A 112 -22.68 5.64 23.49
CA ILE A 112 -23.24 4.67 22.55
C ILE A 112 -22.16 4.28 21.56
N GLN A 113 -22.06 3.00 21.26
CA GLN A 113 -21.08 2.41 20.36
C GLN A 113 -21.74 1.32 19.51
N PRO A 114 -22.04 1.61 18.22
CA PRO A 114 -22.35 0.58 17.24
C PRO A 114 -21.07 -0.07 16.72
N TYR A 115 -21.07 -1.39 16.57
CA TYR A 115 -19.99 -2.14 15.92
C TYR A 115 -20.55 -3.37 15.23
N VAL A 116 -19.78 -3.99 14.33
CA VAL A 116 -20.24 -5.13 13.51
C VAL A 116 -19.51 -6.39 13.94
N VAL A 117 -20.27 -7.43 14.30
CA VAL A 117 -19.79 -8.76 14.67
C VAL A 117 -20.54 -9.78 13.83
N GLY A 118 -19.85 -10.66 13.11
CA GLY A 118 -20.48 -11.68 12.27
C GLY A 118 -21.41 -11.08 11.20
N GLY A 119 -21.08 -9.90 10.68
CA GLY A 119 -21.92 -9.16 9.74
C GLY A 119 -23.17 -8.49 10.34
N GLN A 120 -23.41 -8.61 11.65
CA GLN A 120 -24.55 -8.02 12.33
C GLN A 120 -24.15 -6.79 13.15
N VAL A 121 -24.99 -5.75 13.14
CA VAL A 121 -24.79 -4.56 13.96
C VAL A 121 -25.17 -4.85 15.41
N ARG A 122 -24.24 -4.55 16.32
CA ARG A 122 -24.38 -4.69 17.77
C ARG A 122 -24.22 -3.33 18.42
N TYR A 123 -24.91 -3.12 19.54
CA TYR A 123 -24.88 -1.88 20.31
C TYR A 123 -24.39 -2.13 21.72
N THR A 124 -23.42 -1.33 22.13
CA THR A 124 -23.05 -1.15 23.53
C THR A 124 -23.37 0.30 23.94
N ALA A 125 -24.02 0.48 25.08
CA ALA A 125 -24.50 1.79 25.53
C ALA A 125 -24.44 1.94 27.04
N VAL A 126 -24.27 3.19 27.48
CA VAL A 126 -24.28 3.59 28.88
C VAL A 126 -25.25 4.76 29.03
N TRP A 127 -26.07 4.74 30.06
CA TRP A 127 -27.01 5.81 30.41
C TRP A 127 -26.62 6.44 31.73
N GLN A 128 -26.98 7.71 31.89
CA GLN A 128 -26.90 8.44 33.15
C GLN A 128 -28.23 9.15 33.44
N PRO A 129 -28.53 9.49 34.72
CA PRO A 129 -29.69 10.30 35.05
C PRO A 129 -29.58 11.68 34.38
N SER A 130 -30.64 12.10 33.70
CA SER A 130 -30.75 13.44 33.11
C SER A 130 -32.19 13.73 32.69
N THR A 131 -32.60 14.98 32.83
CA THR A 131 -33.90 15.50 32.36
C THR A 131 -33.80 16.21 31.00
N GLU A 132 -32.58 16.32 30.44
CA GLU A 132 -32.34 16.99 29.16
C GLU A 132 -33.11 16.31 28.01
N GLY A 133 -33.58 17.10 27.04
CA GLY A 133 -34.14 16.55 25.81
C GLY A 133 -33.11 15.76 25.02
N GLU A 134 -33.53 14.70 24.34
CA GLU A 134 -32.65 13.89 23.48
C GLU A 134 -33.43 13.45 22.23
N THR A 135 -32.75 13.45 21.09
CA THR A 135 -33.24 12.81 19.87
C THR A 135 -32.09 12.06 19.18
N GLN A 136 -32.40 11.09 18.32
CA GLN A 136 -31.42 10.10 17.87
C GLN A 136 -31.74 9.53 16.48
N VAL A 137 -30.71 9.01 15.82
CA VAL A 137 -30.81 8.14 14.64
C VAL A 137 -29.80 7.00 14.76
N TYR A 138 -30.09 5.86 14.15
CA TYR A 138 -29.29 4.65 14.27
C TYR A 138 -29.06 4.02 12.90
N GLY A 139 -27.80 3.86 12.50
CA GLY A 139 -27.45 3.19 11.25
C GLY A 139 -27.92 3.89 9.98
N TRP A 140 -28.00 5.21 9.98
CA TRP A 140 -28.46 6.00 8.83
C TRP A 140 -27.36 6.17 7.78
N THR A 141 -27.76 6.37 6.51
CA THR A 141 -26.82 6.81 5.47
C THR A 141 -26.35 8.23 5.74
N TYR A 142 -25.24 8.65 5.13
CA TYR A 142 -24.77 10.03 5.23
C TYR A 142 -25.85 11.04 4.81
N ALA A 143 -26.52 10.79 3.67
CA ALA A 143 -27.52 11.70 3.12
C ALA A 143 -28.72 11.89 4.07
N ASP A 144 -29.24 10.79 4.62
CA ASP A 144 -30.36 10.85 5.56
C ASP A 144 -29.94 11.53 6.86
N PHE A 145 -28.77 11.18 7.40
CA PHE A 145 -28.24 11.78 8.61
C PHE A 145 -28.04 13.30 8.44
N ARG A 146 -27.45 13.73 7.32
CA ARG A 146 -27.22 15.15 7.00
C ARG A 146 -28.52 15.93 6.94
N LYS A 147 -29.52 15.40 6.23
CA LYS A 147 -30.86 15.98 6.16
C LYS A 147 -31.48 16.13 7.55
N LYS A 148 -31.37 15.10 8.41
CA LYS A 148 -31.92 15.17 9.77
C LYS A 148 -31.17 16.17 10.64
N TYR A 149 -29.85 16.26 10.52
CA TYR A 149 -29.10 17.30 11.23
C TYR A 149 -29.58 18.69 10.82
N ASP A 150 -29.74 18.98 9.53
CA ASP A 150 -30.13 20.33 9.06
C ASP A 150 -31.53 20.74 9.55
N GLU A 151 -32.43 19.77 9.68
CA GLU A 151 -33.74 19.95 10.31
C GLU A 151 -33.61 20.31 11.80
N LEU A 152 -32.82 19.53 12.54
CA LEU A 152 -32.60 19.67 13.99
C LEU A 152 -31.80 20.93 14.34
N TRP A 153 -30.88 21.36 13.49
CA TRP A 153 -30.08 22.58 13.67
C TRP A 153 -30.98 23.81 13.85
N LYS A 154 -31.99 23.94 12.98
CA LYS A 154 -32.98 25.03 12.99
C LYS A 154 -33.85 25.03 14.25
N GLN A 155 -33.98 23.87 14.88
CA GLN A 155 -34.75 23.67 16.11
C GLN A 155 -33.89 23.82 17.38
N GLY A 156 -32.63 24.23 17.26
CA GLY A 156 -31.74 24.43 18.42
C GLY A 156 -31.17 23.13 19.00
N TRP A 157 -31.01 22.11 18.18
CA TRP A 157 -30.36 20.84 18.58
C TRP A 157 -28.93 20.75 18.04
N ARG A 158 -28.03 20.19 18.84
CA ARG A 158 -26.61 20.00 18.52
C ARG A 158 -26.17 18.58 18.82
N LEU A 159 -25.14 18.11 18.12
CA LEU A 159 -24.65 16.74 18.30
C LEU A 159 -24.11 16.55 19.72
N LYS A 160 -24.61 15.53 20.40
CA LYS A 160 -24.12 15.04 21.68
C LYS A 160 -23.16 13.87 21.47
N ALA A 161 -23.50 12.96 20.57
CA ALA A 161 -22.67 11.84 20.15
C ALA A 161 -22.82 11.61 18.65
N LEU A 162 -21.75 11.13 18.01
CA LEU A 162 -21.71 10.76 16.61
C LEU A 162 -20.77 9.58 16.49
N GLN A 163 -21.26 8.48 15.90
CA GLN A 163 -20.53 7.23 15.72
C GLN A 163 -20.72 6.73 14.29
N PRO A 164 -19.72 6.93 13.41
CA PRO A 164 -19.65 6.21 12.16
C PRO A 164 -19.25 4.76 12.42
N PHE A 165 -19.85 3.83 11.67
CA PHE A 165 -19.43 2.42 11.64
C PHE A 165 -19.55 1.89 10.21
N VAL A 166 -18.81 0.83 9.92
CA VAL A 166 -18.67 0.30 8.55
C VAL A 166 -19.30 -1.08 8.50
N LEU A 167 -20.30 -1.23 7.62
CA LEU A 167 -20.94 -2.50 7.28
C LEU A 167 -20.09 -3.27 6.25
N PRO A 168 -20.34 -4.58 6.05
CA PRO A 168 -19.74 -5.33 4.95
C PRO A 168 -19.90 -4.61 3.60
N GLY A 169 -18.84 -4.64 2.78
CA GLY A 169 -18.80 -3.93 1.50
C GLY A 169 -18.51 -2.42 1.63
N ASP A 170 -17.76 -2.02 2.65
CA ASP A 170 -17.26 -0.64 2.85
C ASP A 170 -18.38 0.42 2.97
N GLN A 171 -19.55 0.01 3.45
CA GLN A 171 -20.70 0.90 3.58
C GLN A 171 -20.69 1.62 4.93
N VAL A 172 -20.38 2.91 4.92
CA VAL A 172 -20.42 3.75 6.12
C VAL A 172 -21.88 4.03 6.53
N ARG A 173 -22.16 3.93 7.84
CA ARG A 173 -23.43 4.29 8.49
C ARG A 173 -23.18 5.14 9.72
N TYR A 174 -24.16 5.96 10.08
CA TYR A 174 -24.07 6.90 11.20
C TYR A 174 -25.12 6.63 12.26
N THR A 175 -24.67 6.53 13.50
CA THR A 175 -25.49 6.64 14.70
C THR A 175 -25.20 7.98 15.36
N ALA A 176 -26.24 8.76 15.65
CA ALA A 176 -26.08 10.08 16.22
C ALA A 176 -27.13 10.37 17.28
N VAL A 177 -26.74 11.17 18.26
CA VAL A 177 -27.58 11.63 19.36
C VAL A 177 -27.45 13.13 19.44
N TRP A 178 -28.55 13.84 19.60
CA TRP A 178 -28.59 15.30 19.76
C TRP A 178 -29.21 15.68 21.09
N ARG A 179 -28.86 16.88 21.54
CA ARG A 179 -29.45 17.54 22.70
C ARG A 179 -29.74 19.02 22.41
N PRO A 180 -30.65 19.68 23.14
CA PRO A 180 -30.86 21.12 23.03
C PRO A 180 -29.58 21.89 23.34
N SER A 181 -29.16 22.78 22.44
CA SER A 181 -28.00 23.65 22.63
C SER A 181 -27.97 24.74 21.54
N THR A 182 -27.46 25.91 21.90
CA THR A 182 -27.26 27.02 20.96
C THR A 182 -25.81 27.16 20.51
N ASP A 183 -24.90 26.29 20.96
CA ASP A 183 -23.48 26.34 20.61
C ASP A 183 -23.29 26.24 19.09
N GLY A 184 -22.30 26.94 18.54
CA GLY A 184 -21.88 26.73 17.16
C GLY A 184 -21.35 25.30 16.95
N GLU A 185 -21.56 24.71 15.77
CA GLU A 185 -20.90 23.47 15.35
C GLU A 185 -20.40 23.56 13.92
N ILE A 186 -19.13 23.22 13.73
CA ILE A 186 -18.58 22.94 12.40
C ILE A 186 -18.37 21.43 12.31
N GLN A 187 -18.67 20.82 11.17
CA GLN A 187 -18.61 19.38 10.98
C GLN A 187 -17.81 19.03 9.73
N MET A 188 -17.18 17.86 9.76
CA MET A 188 -16.50 17.24 8.63
C MET A 188 -16.71 15.73 8.71
N TYR A 189 -16.94 15.11 7.56
CA TYR A 189 -17.33 13.70 7.47
C TYR A 189 -16.48 12.98 6.46
N ASP A 190 -16.04 11.78 6.84
CA ASP A 190 -15.40 10.83 5.93
C ASP A 190 -14.29 11.45 5.07
N VAL A 191 -13.31 12.10 5.71
CA VAL A 191 -12.17 12.72 5.00
C VAL A 191 -10.84 12.03 5.31
N SER A 192 -9.82 12.28 4.48
CA SER A 192 -8.44 11.86 4.76
C SER A 192 -7.85 12.60 5.96
N TYR A 193 -6.73 12.09 6.50
CA TYR A 193 -6.00 12.74 7.58
C TYR A 193 -5.57 14.17 7.20
N GLU A 194 -5.03 14.35 5.99
CA GLU A 194 -4.48 15.63 5.51
C GLU A 194 -5.58 16.69 5.44
N THR A 195 -6.75 16.31 4.91
CA THR A 195 -7.93 17.17 4.82
C THR A 195 -8.43 17.56 6.21
N TYR A 196 -8.56 16.58 7.10
CA TYR A 196 -8.97 16.81 8.49
C TYR A 196 -7.98 17.73 9.23
N ARG A 197 -6.68 17.47 9.09
CA ARG A 197 -5.60 18.20 9.76
C ARG A 197 -5.58 19.66 9.32
N ALA A 198 -5.62 19.91 8.02
CA ALA A 198 -5.71 21.26 7.47
C ALA A 198 -6.93 22.02 8.01
N LYS A 199 -8.10 21.36 8.09
CA LYS A 199 -9.30 21.99 8.63
C LYS A 199 -9.18 22.27 10.12
N TYR A 200 -8.62 21.35 10.91
CA TYR A 200 -8.37 21.62 12.32
C TYR A 200 -7.47 22.85 12.50
N ASP A 201 -6.36 22.95 11.75
CA ASP A 201 -5.38 24.04 11.92
C ASP A 201 -5.96 25.40 11.55
N GLU A 202 -6.85 25.44 10.56
CA GLU A 202 -7.67 26.61 10.22
C GLU A 202 -8.58 27.00 11.40
N LEU A 203 -9.36 26.05 11.91
CA LEU A 203 -10.36 26.25 12.96
C LEU A 203 -9.73 26.59 14.32
N TRP A 204 -8.57 26.04 14.62
CA TRP A 204 -7.83 26.32 15.86
C TRP A 204 -7.57 27.83 16.03
N LYS A 205 -7.11 28.49 14.95
CA LYS A 205 -6.83 29.94 14.90
C LYS A 205 -8.09 30.78 15.05
N GLN A 206 -9.24 30.22 14.69
CA GLN A 206 -10.55 30.87 14.79
C GLN A 206 -11.26 30.63 16.14
N GLY A 207 -10.60 29.99 17.11
CA GLY A 207 -11.20 29.73 18.43
C GLY A 207 -12.17 28.55 18.46
N TRP A 208 -11.97 27.56 17.58
CA TRP A 208 -12.73 26.31 17.57
C TRP A 208 -11.88 25.16 18.10
N ARG A 209 -12.52 24.22 18.80
CA ARG A 209 -11.91 23.05 19.45
C ARG A 209 -12.70 21.78 19.20
N LEU A 210 -12.04 20.63 19.25
CA LEU A 210 -12.68 19.35 18.94
C LEU A 210 -13.78 19.00 19.95
N LYS A 211 -15.01 18.90 19.47
CA LYS A 211 -16.13 18.39 20.26
C LYS A 211 -16.21 16.86 20.17
N LEU A 212 -16.14 16.33 18.96
CA LEU A 212 -16.19 14.90 18.65
C LEU A 212 -15.14 14.59 17.59
N LEU A 213 -14.49 13.43 17.70
CA LEU A 213 -13.52 12.94 16.73
C LEU A 213 -13.66 11.42 16.63
N GLN A 214 -13.98 10.93 15.45
CA GLN A 214 -14.15 9.51 15.15
C GLN A 214 -13.31 9.12 13.95
N PRO A 215 -12.10 8.57 14.16
CA PRO A 215 -11.38 7.84 13.14
C PRO A 215 -11.98 6.44 12.99
N TYR A 216 -12.11 5.97 11.75
CA TYR A 216 -12.56 4.61 11.41
C TYR A 216 -11.91 4.16 10.10
N VAL A 217 -11.86 2.85 9.87
CA VAL A 217 -11.26 2.28 8.65
C VAL A 217 -12.37 1.85 7.68
N VAL A 218 -12.32 2.32 6.44
CA VAL A 218 -13.22 1.93 5.34
C VAL A 218 -12.41 1.80 4.05
N GLY A 219 -12.61 0.73 3.28
CA GLY A 219 -11.82 0.45 2.07
C GLY A 219 -10.32 0.35 2.35
N GLY A 220 -9.97 -0.07 3.57
CA GLY A 220 -8.59 -0.07 4.07
C GLY A 220 -7.94 1.30 4.31
N HIS A 221 -8.70 2.40 4.26
CA HIS A 221 -8.17 3.73 4.56
C HIS A 221 -8.74 4.23 5.89
N THR A 222 -7.89 4.83 6.72
CA THR A 222 -8.36 5.56 7.89
C THR A 222 -9.02 6.86 7.45
N ARG A 223 -10.27 7.05 7.84
CA ARG A 223 -11.10 8.23 7.56
C ARG A 223 -11.50 8.91 8.85
N TYR A 224 -11.68 10.22 8.78
CA TYR A 224 -11.97 11.05 9.95
C TYR A 224 -13.34 11.71 9.80
N THR A 225 -14.17 11.54 10.83
CA THR A 225 -15.37 12.35 11.06
C THR A 225 -15.16 13.17 12.33
N ALA A 226 -15.38 14.48 12.25
CA ALA A 226 -15.10 15.40 13.36
C ALA A 226 -16.16 16.50 13.47
N VAL A 227 -16.36 16.95 14.71
CA VAL A 227 -17.23 18.08 15.04
C VAL A 227 -16.43 19.03 15.93
N TRP A 228 -16.47 20.32 15.64
CA TRP A 228 -15.85 21.37 16.44
C TRP A 228 -16.91 22.25 17.08
N ARG A 229 -16.56 22.87 18.20
CA ARG A 229 -17.36 23.89 18.88
C ARG A 229 -16.51 25.12 19.23
N PRO A 230 -17.11 26.30 19.43
CA PRO A 230 -16.39 27.46 19.97
C PRO A 230 -15.83 27.13 21.36
N ALA A 231 -14.51 27.30 21.54
CA ALA A 231 -13.84 27.18 22.83
C ALA A 231 -12.40 27.69 22.75
N SER A 232 -11.84 28.12 23.89
CA SER A 232 -10.45 28.58 24.00
C SER A 232 -9.52 27.59 24.71
N THR A 233 -10.06 26.48 25.24
CA THR A 233 -9.28 25.47 25.99
C THR A 233 -8.16 24.89 25.13
N GLY A 234 -6.97 24.69 25.72
CA GLY A 234 -5.88 23.99 25.05
C GLY A 234 -6.26 22.54 24.70
N GLU A 235 -5.67 21.99 23.64
CA GLU A 235 -5.85 20.59 23.23
C GLU A 235 -4.54 20.00 22.71
N PHE A 236 -4.24 18.78 23.14
CA PHE A 236 -3.27 17.92 22.44
C PHE A 236 -4.00 16.84 21.69
N GLN A 237 -3.46 16.41 20.55
CA GLN A 237 -3.99 15.28 19.79
C GLN A 237 -2.88 14.29 19.44
N LEU A 238 -3.28 13.03 19.29
CA LEU A 238 -2.47 11.94 18.76
C LEU A 238 -3.36 11.12 17.83
N TYR A 239 -2.82 10.68 16.70
CA TYR A 239 -3.57 9.98 15.67
C TYR A 239 -2.86 8.71 15.26
N GLY A 240 -3.61 7.60 15.18
CA GLY A 240 -3.11 6.37 14.58
C GLY A 240 -1.87 5.78 15.25
N ALA A 241 -1.68 6.00 16.55
CA ALA A 241 -0.47 5.60 17.27
C ALA A 241 -0.49 4.12 17.66
N THR A 242 0.68 3.49 17.77
CA THR A 242 0.83 2.19 18.46
C THR A 242 0.47 2.33 19.94
N TYR A 243 0.28 1.21 20.63
CA TYR A 243 0.09 1.22 22.08
C TYR A 243 1.26 1.93 22.80
N GLU A 244 2.49 1.60 22.45
CA GLU A 244 3.71 2.15 23.06
C GLU A 244 3.81 3.66 22.83
N GLN A 245 3.55 4.12 21.61
CA GLN A 245 3.54 5.54 21.26
C GLN A 245 2.45 6.31 22.03
N TYR A 246 1.23 5.76 22.07
CA TYR A 246 0.14 6.33 22.84
C TYR A 246 0.49 6.43 24.32
N ARG A 247 1.04 5.34 24.89
CA ARG A 247 1.38 5.28 26.31
C ARG A 247 2.43 6.29 26.70
N LYS A 248 3.53 6.34 25.95
CA LYS A 248 4.57 7.35 26.15
C LYS A 248 3.97 8.76 26.15
N ARG A 249 3.12 9.06 25.16
CA ARG A 249 2.51 10.39 25.05
C ARG A 249 1.55 10.69 26.19
N TYR A 250 0.75 9.72 26.60
CA TYR A 250 -0.16 9.86 27.73
C TYR A 250 0.60 10.18 29.02
N ASP A 251 1.68 9.43 29.32
CA ASP A 251 2.46 9.61 30.54
C ASP A 251 3.12 10.99 30.62
N GLU A 252 3.66 11.47 29.48
CA GLU A 252 4.20 12.83 29.37
C GLU A 252 3.14 13.91 29.66
N LEU A 253 1.95 13.74 29.09
CA LEU A 253 0.85 14.69 29.20
C LEU A 253 0.19 14.65 30.59
N TRP A 254 0.13 13.48 31.23
CA TRP A 254 -0.40 13.31 32.57
C TRP A 254 0.31 14.23 33.58
N GLN A 255 1.66 14.23 33.56
CA GLN A 255 2.51 15.04 34.43
C GLN A 255 2.33 16.54 34.21
N GLN A 256 1.88 16.93 33.01
CA GLN A 256 1.65 18.31 32.62
C GLN A 256 0.21 18.78 32.90
N GLY A 257 -0.63 17.98 33.57
CA GLY A 257 -2.01 18.35 33.91
C GLY A 257 -2.99 18.19 32.75
N TRP A 258 -2.74 17.27 31.83
CA TRP A 258 -3.65 16.94 30.73
C TRP A 258 -4.34 15.60 30.96
N ARG A 259 -5.63 15.51 30.59
CA ARG A 259 -6.47 14.31 30.72
C ARG A 259 -7.25 14.05 29.45
N LEU A 260 -7.67 12.81 29.23
CA LEU A 260 -8.35 12.41 28.00
C LEU A 260 -9.72 13.07 27.85
N GLN A 261 -9.88 13.84 26.78
CA GLN A 261 -11.21 14.21 26.31
C GLN A 261 -11.86 13.04 25.56
N SER A 262 -11.08 12.34 24.74
CA SER A 262 -11.53 11.18 23.97
C SER A 262 -10.37 10.23 23.71
N LEU A 263 -10.68 8.94 23.65
CA LEU A 263 -9.80 7.86 23.23
C LEU A 263 -10.60 6.97 22.29
N THR A 264 -10.04 6.66 21.14
CA THR A 264 -10.58 5.71 20.16
C THR A 264 -9.50 4.68 19.85
N ALA A 265 -9.88 3.41 19.87
CA ALA A 265 -9.05 2.30 19.42
C ALA A 265 -9.68 1.73 18.14
N MET A 266 -8.88 1.52 17.11
CA MET A 266 -9.33 0.97 15.83
C MET A 266 -8.41 -0.15 15.36
N VAL A 267 -8.99 -1.16 14.71
CA VAL A 267 -8.23 -2.21 14.05
C VAL A 267 -7.82 -1.72 12.67
N ASN A 268 -6.52 -1.63 12.42
CA ASN A 268 -5.98 -1.28 11.11
C ASN A 268 -5.44 -2.53 10.41
N ARG A 269 -6.29 -3.17 9.58
CA ARG A 269 -5.90 -4.37 8.82
C ARG A 269 -5.09 -4.05 7.57
N SER A 270 -5.14 -2.82 7.08
CA SER A 270 -4.41 -2.41 5.89
C SER A 270 -2.91 -2.41 6.12
N ASP A 271 -2.46 -1.93 7.28
CA ASP A 271 -1.05 -1.94 7.66
C ASP A 271 -0.54 -3.40 7.73
N VAL A 272 -1.34 -4.30 8.31
CA VAL A 272 -1.02 -5.73 8.40
C VAL A 272 -0.90 -6.35 7.01
N VAL A 273 -1.89 -6.11 6.16
CA VAL A 273 -1.95 -6.64 4.79
C VAL A 273 -0.83 -6.09 3.92
N ALA A 274 -0.53 -4.79 4.02
CA ALA A 274 0.55 -4.15 3.28
C ALA A 274 1.91 -4.71 3.70
N ARG A 275 2.13 -4.89 5.00
CA ARG A 275 3.35 -5.51 5.53
C ARG A 275 3.49 -6.97 5.06
N LYS A 276 2.42 -7.77 5.08
CA LYS A 276 2.43 -9.14 4.55
C LYS A 276 2.77 -9.18 3.06
N ALA A 277 2.21 -8.25 2.27
CA ALA A 277 2.52 -8.17 0.84
C ALA A 277 3.99 -7.79 0.61
N LEU A 278 4.55 -6.89 1.43
CA LEU A 278 5.97 -6.53 1.41
C LEU A 278 6.87 -7.72 1.78
N GLU A 279 6.60 -8.39 2.89
CA GLU A 279 7.34 -9.59 3.32
C GLU A 279 7.30 -10.69 2.24
N ALA A 280 6.14 -10.89 1.59
CA ALA A 280 6.00 -11.84 0.49
C ALA A 280 6.81 -11.42 -0.75
N TYR A 281 6.82 -10.14 -1.09
CA TYR A 281 7.60 -9.61 -2.20
C TYR A 281 9.10 -9.74 -1.95
N GLU A 282 9.58 -9.38 -0.75
CA GLU A 282 10.98 -9.55 -0.34
C GLU A 282 11.41 -11.02 -0.44
N ARG A 283 10.55 -11.96 -0.04
CA ARG A 283 10.80 -13.41 -0.18
C ARG A 283 11.02 -13.86 -1.63
N THR A 284 10.44 -13.16 -2.62
CA THR A 284 10.69 -13.47 -4.05
C THR A 284 12.01 -12.94 -4.59
N GLY A 285 12.79 -12.21 -3.78
CA GLY A 285 13.97 -11.46 -4.23
C GLY A 285 13.70 -9.97 -4.47
N GLY A 286 12.52 -9.46 -4.11
CA GLY A 286 12.16 -8.05 -4.23
C GLY A 286 12.32 -7.52 -5.67
N VAL A 287 13.05 -6.41 -5.83
CA VAL A 287 13.22 -5.72 -7.12
C VAL A 287 13.90 -6.57 -8.20
N THR A 288 14.64 -7.62 -7.83
CA THR A 288 15.29 -8.53 -8.79
C THR A 288 14.45 -9.76 -9.12
N SER A 289 13.24 -9.87 -8.54
CA SER A 289 12.34 -11.00 -8.76
C SER A 289 11.72 -11.02 -10.18
N LYS A 290 10.98 -12.09 -10.48
CA LYS A 290 10.16 -12.20 -11.70
C LYS A 290 8.92 -11.31 -11.68
N LEU A 291 8.50 -10.80 -10.52
CA LEU A 291 7.35 -9.89 -10.40
C LEU A 291 7.68 -8.48 -10.92
N GLY A 292 8.95 -8.09 -10.89
CA GLY A 292 9.37 -6.73 -11.26
C GLY A 292 9.06 -5.74 -10.14
N LEU A 293 8.60 -4.54 -10.51
CA LEU A 293 8.40 -3.44 -9.55
C LEU A 293 6.95 -3.22 -9.17
N PRO A 294 6.68 -2.73 -7.95
CA PRO A 294 5.37 -2.25 -7.57
C PRO A 294 4.92 -1.09 -8.46
N THR A 295 3.67 -1.10 -8.90
CA THR A 295 3.10 -0.03 -9.75
C THR A 295 2.31 1.00 -8.93
N GLY A 296 2.23 0.83 -7.61
CA GLY A 296 1.50 1.69 -6.69
C GLY A 296 1.44 1.08 -5.28
N ALA A 297 0.68 1.70 -4.39
CA ALA A 297 0.45 1.16 -3.04
C ALA A 297 -0.47 -0.06 -3.04
N VAL A 298 -0.49 -0.81 -1.94
CA VAL A 298 -1.39 -1.95 -1.74
C VAL A 298 -2.83 -1.45 -1.70
N SER A 299 -3.63 -1.92 -2.66
CA SER A 299 -5.08 -1.67 -2.68
C SER A 299 -5.78 -2.68 -1.78
N VAL A 300 -6.67 -2.23 -0.89
CA VAL A 300 -7.40 -3.13 0.02
C VAL A 300 -8.88 -3.13 -0.36
N THR A 301 -9.41 -4.31 -0.66
CA THR A 301 -10.83 -4.50 -0.99
C THR A 301 -11.38 -5.63 -0.14
N ALA A 302 -12.46 -5.38 0.61
CA ALA A 302 -13.13 -6.39 1.44
C ALA A 302 -12.19 -7.18 2.39
N GLY A 303 -11.13 -6.55 2.90
CA GLY A 303 -10.17 -7.18 3.81
C GLY A 303 -9.05 -7.99 3.14
N THR A 304 -9.01 -8.04 1.81
CA THR A 304 -7.90 -8.59 1.03
C THR A 304 -7.15 -7.45 0.36
N GLY A 305 -5.84 -7.41 0.58
CA GLY A 305 -4.93 -6.52 -0.15
C GLY A 305 -4.51 -7.14 -1.45
N ARG A 306 -4.34 -6.29 -2.46
CA ARG A 306 -3.73 -6.61 -3.72
C ARG A 306 -2.67 -5.56 -4.04
N TRP A 307 -1.46 -6.03 -4.26
CA TRP A 307 -0.33 -5.21 -4.66
C TRP A 307 0.04 -5.52 -6.11
N GLN A 308 -0.14 -4.53 -6.98
CA GLN A 308 0.13 -4.67 -8.41
C GLN A 308 1.61 -4.45 -8.69
N MET A 309 2.17 -5.32 -9.53
CA MET A 309 3.56 -5.32 -9.96
C MET A 309 3.62 -5.24 -11.48
N THR A 310 4.78 -4.89 -12.03
CA THR A 310 4.92 -4.81 -13.49
C THR A 310 4.81 -6.16 -14.20
N GLY A 311 5.11 -7.27 -13.52
CA GLY A 311 4.99 -8.65 -14.04
C GLY A 311 3.83 -9.47 -13.44
N GLY A 312 3.05 -8.91 -12.52
CA GLY A 312 2.03 -9.68 -11.83
C GLY A 312 1.45 -8.99 -10.62
N HIS A 313 1.08 -9.76 -9.60
CA HIS A 313 0.53 -9.21 -8.37
C HIS A 313 0.70 -10.15 -7.17
N ILE A 314 0.57 -9.55 -5.99
CA ILE A 314 0.49 -10.26 -4.72
C ILE A 314 -0.88 -10.00 -4.13
N THR A 315 -1.58 -11.06 -3.69
CA THR A 315 -2.77 -10.95 -2.84
C THR A 315 -2.40 -11.36 -1.41
N ALA A 316 -2.89 -10.59 -0.43
CA ALA A 316 -2.66 -10.88 0.98
C ALA A 316 -3.95 -10.63 1.77
N GLY A 317 -4.42 -11.65 2.49
CA GLY A 317 -5.46 -11.48 3.49
C GLY A 317 -4.87 -11.05 4.84
N ALA A 318 -5.71 -10.52 5.72
CA ALA A 318 -5.32 -10.36 7.13
C ALA A 318 -4.93 -11.72 7.73
N SER A 319 -5.63 -12.79 7.36
CA SER A 319 -5.33 -14.19 7.71
C SER A 319 -4.84 -15.00 6.50
N GLY A 320 -4.00 -16.01 6.74
CA GLY A 320 -3.44 -16.87 5.69
C GLY A 320 -2.15 -16.35 5.08
N ASP A 321 -1.55 -17.18 4.22
CA ASP A 321 -0.33 -16.85 3.48
C ASP A 321 -0.67 -16.01 2.24
N PRO A 322 0.18 -15.04 1.86
CA PRO A 322 0.02 -14.30 0.61
C PRO A 322 0.14 -15.23 -0.62
N GLU A 323 -0.69 -15.00 -1.62
CA GLU A 323 -0.55 -15.64 -2.93
C GLU A 323 0.22 -14.71 -3.86
N ILE A 324 1.14 -15.29 -4.63
CA ILE A 324 2.01 -14.56 -5.54
C ILE A 324 1.78 -15.10 -6.94
N ILE A 325 1.37 -14.22 -7.84
CA ILE A 325 0.98 -14.59 -9.21
C ILE A 325 1.80 -13.75 -10.20
N ILE A 326 2.47 -14.44 -11.13
CA ILE A 326 3.10 -13.83 -12.29
C ILE A 326 2.04 -13.82 -13.39
N ASP A 327 1.47 -12.66 -13.69
CA ASP A 327 0.44 -12.50 -14.73
C ASP A 327 1.07 -12.41 -16.11
N GLN A 328 2.17 -11.67 -16.20
CA GLN A 328 2.83 -11.35 -17.46
C GLN A 328 4.36 -11.37 -17.34
N HIS A 329 5.02 -11.79 -18.41
CA HIS A 329 6.48 -11.77 -18.47
C HIS A 329 6.98 -11.39 -19.86
N LEU A 330 8.18 -10.84 -19.90
CA LEU A 330 8.93 -10.55 -21.11
C LEU A 330 9.67 -11.81 -21.58
N ARG A 331 9.53 -12.10 -22.87
CA ARG A 331 10.35 -13.05 -23.63
C ARG A 331 11.04 -12.33 -24.78
N ILE A 332 12.31 -12.63 -24.99
CA ILE A 332 13.13 -12.10 -26.08
C ILE A 332 13.55 -13.24 -27.00
N TRP A 333 13.39 -13.02 -28.30
CA TRP A 333 13.82 -13.92 -29.36
C TRP A 333 14.86 -13.26 -30.25
N PHE A 334 15.85 -14.03 -30.65
CA PHE A 334 16.63 -13.80 -31.85
C PHE A 334 15.94 -14.52 -33.01
N LEU A 335 15.61 -13.80 -34.08
CA LEU A 335 14.88 -14.37 -35.22
C LEU A 335 15.79 -14.68 -36.40
N GLY A 336 16.96 -14.06 -36.47
CA GLY A 336 17.89 -14.16 -37.58
C GLY A 336 18.41 -12.81 -38.06
N PHE A 337 18.98 -12.80 -39.25
CA PHE A 337 19.58 -11.61 -39.86
C PHE A 337 19.50 -11.65 -41.39
N GLN A 338 19.72 -10.49 -42.00
CA GLN A 338 19.99 -10.33 -43.43
C GLN A 338 21.38 -9.72 -43.63
N CYS A 339 22.23 -10.39 -44.40
CA CYS A 339 23.55 -9.92 -44.79
C CYS A 339 23.46 -9.01 -46.03
N TRP A 340 24.02 -7.82 -45.97
CA TRP A 340 24.06 -6.86 -47.08
C TRP A 340 25.45 -6.67 -47.67
N GLY A 341 26.48 -7.14 -46.98
CA GLY A 341 27.87 -7.17 -47.42
C GLY A 341 28.67 -8.03 -46.46
N GLU A 342 29.53 -8.87 -47.00
CA GLU A 342 30.53 -9.65 -46.25
C GLU A 342 31.80 -8.84 -46.05
N SER A 343 32.72 -9.38 -45.25
CA SER A 343 34.06 -8.85 -45.12
C SER A 343 34.80 -8.78 -46.47
N SER A 344 35.67 -7.78 -46.58
CA SER A 344 36.52 -7.57 -47.76
C SER A 344 37.85 -8.33 -47.69
N GLU A 345 38.10 -9.05 -46.60
CA GLU A 345 39.30 -9.86 -46.43
C GLU A 345 39.17 -11.22 -47.13
N LEU A 346 40.29 -11.77 -47.61
CA LEU A 346 40.33 -13.04 -48.35
C LEU A 346 40.79 -14.14 -47.39
N SER A 347 39.96 -14.48 -46.42
CA SER A 347 40.22 -15.54 -45.45
C SER A 347 39.07 -16.56 -45.47
N GLY A 348 39.39 -17.85 -45.33
CA GLY A 348 38.40 -18.93 -45.31
C GLY A 348 37.67 -19.07 -43.97
N SER A 349 37.76 -18.07 -43.09
CA SER A 349 37.29 -18.10 -41.70
C SER A 349 36.30 -16.95 -41.35
N ASP A 350 35.89 -16.12 -42.32
CA ASP A 350 35.24 -14.81 -42.11
C ASP A 350 33.73 -14.91 -41.81
N GLU A 351 33.34 -15.84 -40.92
CA GLU A 351 31.94 -16.12 -40.63
C GLU A 351 31.41 -15.33 -39.42
N PRO A 352 30.24 -14.68 -39.55
CA PRO A 352 29.72 -13.84 -38.49
C PRO A 352 29.12 -14.64 -37.34
N TYR A 353 29.29 -14.12 -36.13
CA TYR A 353 28.52 -14.54 -34.97
C TYR A 353 27.90 -13.34 -34.26
N PHE A 354 26.73 -13.61 -33.66
CA PHE A 354 25.87 -12.61 -33.06
C PHE A 354 25.79 -12.89 -31.56
N ILE A 355 26.15 -11.91 -30.74
CA ILE A 355 25.93 -11.93 -29.30
C ILE A 355 24.69 -11.09 -29.01
N VAL A 356 23.60 -11.73 -28.61
CA VAL A 356 22.35 -11.06 -28.26
C VAL A 356 22.18 -11.06 -26.76
N SER A 357 21.97 -9.87 -26.20
CA SER A 357 21.96 -9.66 -24.77
C SER A 357 20.74 -8.86 -24.32
N TRP A 358 20.21 -9.22 -23.16
CA TRP A 358 19.18 -8.48 -22.45
C TRP A 358 19.62 -8.19 -21.02
N GLY A 359 19.32 -7.00 -20.51
CA GLY A 359 19.66 -6.58 -19.15
C GLY A 359 18.54 -5.79 -18.50
N GLY A 360 17.99 -6.32 -17.41
CA GLY A 360 16.94 -5.70 -16.61
C GLY A 360 17.39 -5.46 -15.16
N LEU A 361 16.48 -5.65 -14.20
CA LEU A 361 16.74 -5.41 -12.78
C LEU A 361 17.55 -6.53 -12.15
N GLY A 362 18.88 -6.36 -12.07
CA GLY A 362 19.80 -7.34 -11.46
C GLY A 362 19.88 -8.66 -12.22
N ARG A 363 19.23 -8.76 -13.38
CA ARG A 363 19.16 -9.93 -14.25
C ARG A 363 19.65 -9.55 -15.63
N SER A 364 20.41 -10.45 -16.23
CA SER A 364 20.82 -10.36 -17.62
C SER A 364 20.81 -11.74 -18.26
N ALA A 365 20.74 -11.77 -19.57
CA ALA A 365 20.83 -13.00 -20.36
C ALA A 365 21.58 -12.68 -21.65
N THR A 366 22.57 -13.52 -21.97
CA THR A 366 23.46 -13.35 -23.11
C THR A 366 23.59 -14.66 -23.86
N GLN A 367 23.13 -14.68 -25.11
CA GLN A 367 23.27 -15.83 -26.01
C GLN A 367 24.13 -15.48 -27.21
N MET A 368 24.78 -16.50 -27.78
CA MET A 368 25.63 -16.37 -28.96
C MET A 368 25.09 -17.30 -30.05
N PHE A 369 24.98 -16.77 -31.26
CA PHE A 369 24.53 -17.48 -32.44
C PHE A 369 25.63 -17.43 -33.50
N LYS A 370 26.16 -18.59 -33.89
CA LYS A 370 27.22 -18.72 -34.89
C LYS A 370 26.63 -19.19 -36.20
N PHE A 371 27.16 -18.67 -37.30
CA PHE A 371 26.76 -19.05 -38.65
C PHE A 371 27.99 -19.46 -39.45
N SER A 372 27.75 -20.14 -40.57
CA SER A 372 28.76 -20.49 -41.56
C SER A 372 28.17 -20.33 -42.96
N ASP A 373 29.06 -20.17 -43.93
CA ASP A 373 28.77 -20.00 -45.35
C ASP A 373 27.78 -18.83 -45.57
N VAL A 374 28.03 -17.67 -44.96
CA VAL A 374 27.14 -16.50 -45.03
C VAL A 374 27.51 -15.59 -46.19
N ASP A 375 26.77 -15.70 -47.29
CA ASP A 375 27.01 -14.88 -48.48
C ASP A 375 26.30 -13.51 -48.46
N LYS A 376 26.81 -12.54 -49.22
CA LYS A 376 26.09 -11.28 -49.46
C LYS A 376 24.68 -11.51 -50.01
N ASN A 377 23.70 -10.84 -49.39
CA ASN A 377 22.25 -10.96 -49.60
C ASN A 377 21.59 -12.17 -48.96
N ASP A 378 22.32 -13.00 -48.21
CA ASP A 378 21.71 -14.08 -47.46
C ASP A 378 20.73 -13.58 -46.41
N VAL A 379 19.67 -14.36 -46.22
CA VAL A 379 18.74 -14.22 -45.10
C VAL A 379 18.73 -15.53 -44.33
N ARG A 380 19.20 -15.50 -43.08
CA ARG A 380 19.22 -16.65 -42.18
C ARG A 380 18.17 -16.42 -41.10
N SER A 381 17.18 -17.30 -41.01
CA SER A 381 16.16 -17.26 -39.95
C SER A 381 16.31 -18.45 -39.03
N THR A 382 16.56 -18.16 -37.75
CA THR A 382 16.78 -19.18 -36.71
C THR A 382 16.11 -18.74 -35.41
N PRO A 383 14.76 -18.77 -35.34
CA PRO A 383 14.04 -18.31 -34.15
C PRO A 383 14.49 -19.07 -32.89
N ALA A 384 15.09 -18.35 -31.97
CA ALA A 384 15.61 -18.89 -30.71
C ALA A 384 15.33 -17.94 -29.55
N VAL A 385 14.88 -18.51 -28.43
CA VAL A 385 14.64 -17.74 -27.21
C VAL A 385 15.96 -17.35 -26.59
N VAL A 386 16.23 -16.04 -26.49
CA VAL A 386 17.38 -15.48 -25.78
C VAL A 386 17.13 -15.52 -24.27
N THR A 387 15.94 -15.09 -23.86
CA THR A 387 15.51 -15.13 -22.46
C THR A 387 14.00 -15.18 -22.35
N ASP A 388 13.52 -15.79 -21.27
CA ASP A 388 12.10 -15.96 -20.95
C ASP A 388 11.85 -15.70 -19.46
N PHE A 389 10.58 -15.49 -19.08
CA PHE A 389 10.15 -15.24 -17.71
C PHE A 389 10.93 -14.08 -17.05
N GLN A 390 11.17 -13.01 -17.82
CA GLN A 390 11.73 -11.78 -17.32
C GLN A 390 10.62 -10.81 -16.90
N PRO A 391 10.83 -9.97 -15.87
CA PRO A 391 9.84 -8.96 -15.51
C PRO A 391 9.68 -7.95 -16.66
N VAL A 392 8.47 -7.44 -16.85
CA VAL A 392 8.21 -6.36 -17.82
C VAL A 392 8.64 -5.04 -17.19
N VAL A 393 9.88 -4.63 -17.40
CA VAL A 393 10.48 -3.43 -16.78
C VAL A 393 11.35 -2.70 -17.78
N THR A 394 11.64 -1.42 -17.53
CA THR A 394 12.61 -0.68 -18.33
C THR A 394 13.94 -1.44 -18.32
N SER A 395 14.41 -1.84 -19.49
CA SER A 395 15.56 -2.75 -19.66
C SER A 395 16.31 -2.43 -20.95
N ALA A 396 17.52 -2.96 -21.13
CA ALA A 396 18.26 -2.85 -22.38
C ALA A 396 18.21 -4.15 -23.19
N LEU A 397 18.10 -3.98 -24.50
CA LEU A 397 18.28 -5.01 -25.52
C LEU A 397 19.50 -4.60 -26.36
N HIS A 398 20.43 -5.53 -26.57
CA HIS A 398 21.70 -5.26 -27.23
C HIS A 398 22.08 -6.42 -28.16
N VAL A 399 22.71 -6.07 -29.28
CA VAL A 399 23.32 -7.02 -30.22
C VAL A 399 24.73 -6.54 -30.55
N ALA A 400 25.69 -7.46 -30.48
CA ALA A 400 27.00 -7.28 -31.07
C ALA A 400 27.24 -8.31 -32.18
N VAL A 401 27.88 -7.87 -33.25
CA VAL A 401 28.29 -8.71 -34.39
C VAL A 401 29.81 -8.68 -34.49
N MET A 402 30.36 -9.86 -34.71
CA MET A 402 31.80 -10.13 -34.74
C MET A 402 32.07 -11.13 -35.85
N GLU A 403 33.26 -11.08 -36.44
CA GLU A 403 33.78 -12.12 -37.33
C GLU A 403 34.66 -13.10 -36.53
N ASN A 404 34.81 -14.33 -37.05
CA ASN A 404 35.49 -15.43 -36.35
C ASN A 404 36.86 -15.72 -36.98
N ASP A 405 37.79 -14.78 -36.84
CA ASP A 405 39.10 -14.75 -37.50
C ASP A 405 40.25 -15.19 -36.54
N GLU A 406 40.65 -14.34 -35.57
CA GLU A 406 41.81 -14.53 -34.70
C GLU A 406 41.48 -14.64 -33.20
N GLY A 407 40.21 -14.46 -32.81
CA GLY A 407 39.79 -14.47 -31.41
C GLY A 407 38.96 -15.69 -30.98
N SER A 408 38.32 -15.55 -29.82
CA SER A 408 37.50 -16.60 -29.20
C SER A 408 36.09 -16.06 -29.00
N PRO A 409 35.10 -16.52 -29.80
CA PRO A 409 33.71 -16.10 -29.63
C PRO A 409 33.17 -16.35 -28.22
N SER A 410 33.72 -17.36 -27.54
CA SER A 410 33.36 -17.66 -26.16
C SER A 410 33.86 -16.61 -25.16
N GLU A 411 35.02 -15.99 -25.42
CA GLU A 411 35.57 -14.89 -24.64
C GLU A 411 34.83 -13.59 -24.92
N ALA A 412 34.54 -13.30 -26.19
CA ALA A 412 33.70 -12.17 -26.59
C ALA A 412 32.34 -12.21 -25.87
N ARG A 413 31.64 -13.35 -25.94
CA ARG A 413 30.38 -13.55 -25.22
C ARG A 413 30.51 -13.32 -23.71
N LYS A 414 31.58 -13.81 -23.07
CA LYS A 414 31.80 -13.63 -21.62
C LYS A 414 32.03 -12.16 -21.25
N LYS A 415 32.77 -11.40 -22.06
CA LYS A 415 33.01 -9.97 -21.78
C LYS A 415 31.72 -9.15 -21.94
N VAL A 416 30.93 -9.42 -22.99
CA VAL A 416 29.61 -8.81 -23.17
C VAL A 416 28.68 -9.16 -22.01
N ASP A 417 28.64 -10.44 -21.60
CA ASP A 417 27.82 -10.88 -20.47
C ASP A 417 28.21 -10.18 -19.16
N ALA A 418 29.52 -10.06 -18.87
CA ALA A 418 30.00 -9.35 -17.68
C ALA A 418 29.59 -7.87 -17.66
N ALA A 419 29.63 -7.21 -18.82
CA ALA A 419 29.15 -5.84 -18.95
C ALA A 419 27.64 -5.73 -18.73
N MET A 420 26.86 -6.64 -19.31
CA MET A 420 25.41 -6.71 -19.14
C MET A 420 25.01 -6.98 -17.68
N GLN A 421 25.75 -7.83 -16.97
CA GLN A 421 25.56 -8.06 -15.54
C GLN A 421 25.82 -6.79 -14.72
N LYS A 422 26.92 -6.07 -15.00
CA LYS A 422 27.24 -4.79 -14.33
C LYS A 422 26.14 -3.75 -14.56
N ALA A 423 25.61 -3.72 -15.77
CA ALA A 423 24.54 -2.82 -16.15
C ALA A 423 23.22 -3.17 -15.44
N ALA A 424 22.85 -4.45 -15.42
CA ALA A 424 21.68 -4.93 -14.70
C ALA A 424 21.76 -4.65 -13.18
N ALA A 425 22.94 -4.80 -12.58
CA ALA A 425 23.17 -4.46 -11.17
C ALA A 425 22.95 -2.96 -10.90
N ALA A 426 23.40 -2.07 -11.79
CA ALA A 426 23.17 -0.63 -11.66
C ALA A 426 21.66 -0.28 -11.73
N ALA A 427 20.89 -0.93 -12.61
CA ALA A 427 19.44 -0.74 -12.67
C ALA A 427 18.73 -1.21 -11.38
N ALA A 428 19.14 -2.34 -10.80
CA ALA A 428 18.57 -2.82 -9.54
C ALA A 428 18.78 -1.82 -8.40
N GLN A 429 19.96 -1.18 -8.31
CA GLN A 429 20.24 -0.16 -7.30
C GLN A 429 19.31 1.06 -7.43
N GLY A 430 19.07 1.54 -8.66
CA GLY A 430 18.11 2.62 -8.90
C GLY A 430 16.68 2.24 -8.54
N ALA A 431 16.29 1.00 -8.85
CA ALA A 431 14.96 0.48 -8.57
C ALA A 431 14.68 0.29 -7.07
N ALA A 432 15.69 -0.10 -6.27
CA ALA A 432 15.57 -0.26 -4.82
C ALA A 432 15.17 1.04 -4.09
N ILE A 433 15.54 2.21 -4.64
CA ILE A 433 15.13 3.52 -4.10
C ILE A 433 13.63 3.74 -4.27
N TYR A 434 13.07 3.32 -5.41
CA TYR A 434 11.64 3.44 -5.71
C TYR A 434 10.80 2.47 -4.89
N ASP A 435 11.28 1.23 -4.75
CA ASP A 435 10.61 0.13 -4.06
C ASP A 435 10.18 0.50 -2.63
N MET A 436 11.13 0.96 -1.80
CA MET A 436 10.87 1.38 -0.42
C MET A 436 9.85 2.52 -0.29
N ALA A 437 9.81 3.44 -1.28
CA ALA A 437 8.90 4.57 -1.26
C ALA A 437 7.45 4.18 -1.62
N SER A 438 7.30 3.22 -2.54
CA SER A 438 6.00 2.84 -3.11
C SER A 438 5.08 2.09 -2.13
N ALA A 439 5.65 1.33 -1.20
CA ALA A 439 4.91 0.65 -0.13
C ALA A 439 4.47 1.63 0.98
N ALA A 440 5.24 2.70 1.22
CA ALA A 440 5.10 3.57 2.38
C ALA A 440 4.27 4.85 2.13
N ALA A 441 4.13 5.31 0.88
CA ALA A 441 3.44 6.58 0.59
C ALA A 441 2.85 6.63 -0.83
N PRO A 442 1.54 6.42 -1.03
CA PRO A 442 0.89 6.73 -2.30
C PRO A 442 0.94 8.25 -2.57
N GLY A 443 1.33 8.67 -3.78
CA GLY A 443 1.10 10.04 -4.26
C GLY A 443 2.32 10.89 -4.62
N SER A 444 3.54 10.33 -4.71
CA SER A 444 4.73 11.09 -5.15
C SER A 444 4.73 11.46 -6.65
N GLY A 445 3.86 10.86 -7.45
CA GLY A 445 3.77 11.08 -8.90
C GLY A 445 4.90 10.44 -9.72
N LEU A 446 5.90 9.83 -9.08
CA LEU A 446 6.97 9.08 -9.73
C LEU A 446 6.46 7.70 -10.18
N THR A 447 6.66 7.36 -11.45
CA THR A 447 6.36 6.02 -11.98
C THR A 447 7.60 5.12 -11.91
N PRO A 448 7.43 3.78 -11.85
CA PRO A 448 8.57 2.87 -11.83
C PRO A 448 9.45 3.03 -13.09
N ALA A 449 8.82 3.31 -14.25
CA ALA A 449 9.52 3.57 -15.50
C ALA A 449 10.41 4.82 -15.41
N ALA A 450 9.91 5.91 -14.81
CA ALA A 450 10.68 7.13 -14.63
C ALA A 450 11.85 6.96 -13.64
N ALA A 451 11.65 6.17 -12.58
CA ALA A 451 12.69 5.92 -11.58
C ALA A 451 13.90 5.17 -12.17
N ILE A 452 13.66 4.20 -13.05
CA ILE A 452 14.74 3.42 -13.68
C ILE A 452 15.33 4.14 -14.90
N ALA A 453 14.54 4.89 -15.67
CA ALA A 453 14.98 5.50 -16.92
C ALA A 453 16.21 6.42 -16.76
N GLY A 454 16.31 7.19 -15.67
CA GLY A 454 17.48 8.03 -15.39
C GLY A 454 18.79 7.24 -15.22
N MET A 455 18.71 6.03 -14.64
CA MET A 455 19.85 5.13 -14.46
C MET A 455 20.17 4.36 -15.75
N VAL A 456 19.15 4.08 -16.55
CA VAL A 456 19.30 3.37 -17.84
C VAL A 456 19.91 4.27 -18.90
N VAL A 457 19.54 5.55 -18.99
CA VAL A 457 20.02 6.44 -20.06
C VAL A 457 21.34 7.14 -19.68
N GLY A 458 21.67 7.27 -18.40
CA GLY A 458 22.89 7.94 -17.92
C GLY A 458 23.94 7.03 -17.27
N GLY A 459 23.66 5.75 -17.06
CA GLY A 459 24.53 4.80 -16.36
C GLY A 459 25.21 3.77 -17.29
N PRO A 460 25.75 2.67 -16.74
CA PRO A 460 26.39 1.61 -17.53
C PRO A 460 25.48 0.94 -18.58
N ILE A 461 24.15 1.00 -18.38
CA ILE A 461 23.18 0.59 -19.42
C ILE A 461 23.11 1.61 -20.55
N GLY A 462 23.28 2.90 -20.26
CA GLY A 462 23.24 3.97 -21.26
C GLY A 462 24.43 3.89 -22.19
N SER A 463 25.61 3.55 -21.64
CA SER A 463 26.79 3.26 -22.45
C SER A 463 26.64 2.03 -23.33
N LEU A 464 25.85 1.02 -22.92
CA LEU A 464 25.52 -0.14 -23.75
C LEU A 464 24.63 0.25 -24.94
N ILE A 465 23.65 1.13 -24.71
CA ILE A 465 22.74 1.63 -25.74
C ILE A 465 23.47 2.56 -26.73
N ALA A 466 24.51 3.27 -26.27
CA ALA A 466 25.29 4.19 -27.09
C ALA A 466 26.26 3.52 -28.08
N GLY A 467 26.42 2.19 -28.04
CA GLY A 467 27.17 1.43 -29.05
C GLY A 467 28.70 1.52 -28.96
N GLY A 468 29.28 1.45 -27.76
CA GLY A 468 30.75 1.40 -27.55
C GLY A 468 31.20 0.41 -26.48
N LEU A 469 30.40 -0.63 -26.22
CA LEU A 469 30.74 -1.67 -25.27
C LEU A 469 31.84 -2.57 -25.81
N VAL A 470 31.61 -3.18 -26.97
CA VAL A 470 32.48 -4.23 -27.51
C VAL A 470 33.80 -3.65 -28.03
N GLU A 471 33.73 -2.50 -28.70
CA GLU A 471 34.89 -1.72 -29.12
C GLU A 471 35.81 -1.37 -27.93
N GLY A 472 35.23 -1.03 -26.77
CA GLY A 472 35.97 -0.70 -25.54
C GLY A 472 36.52 -1.90 -24.75
N LEU A 473 36.16 -3.14 -25.10
CA LEU A 473 36.53 -4.35 -24.36
C LEU A 473 37.86 -4.97 -24.81
N GLY A 474 38.48 -4.46 -25.88
CA GLY A 474 39.75 -4.95 -26.42
C GLY A 474 39.68 -6.45 -26.71
N LEU A 475 38.72 -6.86 -27.54
CA LEU A 475 38.62 -8.23 -28.02
C LEU A 475 39.62 -8.45 -29.17
N ALA A 476 40.07 -9.69 -29.31
CA ALA A 476 40.99 -10.11 -30.38
C ALA A 476 40.26 -10.59 -31.64
N ASP A 477 38.93 -10.73 -31.60
CA ASP A 477 38.09 -11.00 -32.77
C ASP A 477 37.81 -9.69 -33.53
N ASP A 478 37.65 -9.76 -34.85
CA ASP A 478 37.30 -8.61 -35.67
C ASP A 478 35.87 -8.12 -35.40
N TYR A 479 35.80 -6.93 -34.80
CA TYR A 479 34.57 -6.27 -34.42
C TYR A 479 33.88 -5.64 -35.62
N VAL A 480 32.70 -6.14 -35.97
CA VAL A 480 31.87 -5.54 -37.03
C VAL A 480 31.15 -4.31 -36.49
N GLY A 481 30.42 -4.48 -35.39
CA GLY A 481 29.58 -3.41 -34.86
C GLY A 481 28.56 -3.89 -33.84
N GLU A 482 27.89 -2.94 -33.20
CA GLU A 482 26.86 -3.23 -32.21
C GLU A 482 25.72 -2.21 -32.26
N HIS A 483 24.57 -2.61 -31.73
CA HIS A 483 23.42 -1.74 -31.55
C HIS A 483 22.69 -2.10 -30.26
N GLY A 484 22.26 -1.08 -29.52
CA GLY A 484 21.47 -1.26 -28.31
C GLY A 484 20.27 -0.32 -28.26
N GLU A 485 19.20 -0.76 -27.62
CA GLU A 485 17.99 0.04 -27.41
C GLU A 485 17.43 -0.16 -25.99
N THR A 486 16.68 0.84 -25.53
CA THR A 486 15.90 0.74 -24.30
C THR A 486 14.51 0.20 -24.58
N LEU A 487 14.17 -0.92 -23.95
CA LEU A 487 12.80 -1.41 -23.90
C LEU A 487 12.02 -0.69 -22.79
N PHE A 488 10.74 -0.42 -23.05
CA PHE A 488 9.76 0.08 -22.08
C PHE A 488 10.07 1.45 -21.42
N ALA A 489 10.91 2.28 -22.05
CA ALA A 489 11.26 3.61 -21.55
C ALA A 489 10.06 4.55 -21.32
N LYS A 490 8.97 4.35 -22.08
CA LYS A 490 7.76 5.18 -22.05
C LYS A 490 6.52 4.43 -21.52
N GLY A 491 6.72 3.28 -20.87
CA GLY A 491 5.65 2.45 -20.32
C GLY A 491 5.74 0.98 -20.75
N TYR A 492 4.89 0.14 -20.16
CA TYR A 492 4.95 -1.33 -20.23
C TYR A 492 3.98 -1.95 -21.25
N ALA A 493 3.79 -1.29 -22.40
CA ALA A 493 2.93 -1.80 -23.46
C ALA A 493 3.69 -2.79 -24.36
N GLN A 494 2.95 -3.76 -24.94
CA GLN A 494 3.48 -4.72 -25.91
C GLN A 494 4.20 -3.98 -27.05
N PRO A 495 5.48 -4.30 -27.33
CA PRO A 495 6.18 -3.74 -28.48
C PRO A 495 5.42 -4.04 -29.78
N PRO A 496 5.20 -3.04 -30.65
CA PRO A 496 4.50 -3.25 -31.90
C PRO A 496 5.32 -4.10 -32.87
N VAL A 497 4.65 -4.92 -33.66
CA VAL A 497 5.28 -5.61 -34.80
C VAL A 497 5.67 -4.56 -35.84
N GLN A 498 6.94 -4.57 -36.25
CA GLN A 498 7.49 -3.64 -37.24
C GLN A 498 7.48 -4.24 -38.65
N GLY A 499 7.54 -5.57 -38.77
CA GLY A 499 7.51 -6.27 -40.05
C GLY A 499 7.71 -7.78 -39.90
N MET A 500 7.98 -8.45 -41.02
CA MET A 500 8.33 -9.87 -41.09
C MET A 500 9.80 -10.02 -41.49
N VAL A 501 10.49 -11.03 -40.95
CA VAL A 501 11.83 -11.39 -41.43
C VAL A 501 11.72 -11.76 -42.91
N PRO A 502 12.60 -11.23 -43.80
CA PRO A 502 12.49 -11.44 -45.24
C PRO A 502 12.39 -12.94 -45.61
N GLY A 503 11.47 -13.28 -46.50
CA GLY A 503 11.27 -14.67 -46.94
C GLY A 503 10.64 -15.60 -45.92
N THR A 504 10.21 -15.11 -44.75
CA THR A 504 9.54 -15.92 -43.72
C THR A 504 8.25 -15.29 -43.23
N ASN A 505 7.53 -16.00 -42.35
CA ASN A 505 6.35 -15.51 -41.64
C ASN A 505 6.66 -15.12 -40.18
N GLU A 506 7.93 -14.90 -39.83
CA GLU A 506 8.33 -14.57 -38.47
C GLU A 506 8.23 -13.05 -38.23
N PRO A 507 7.29 -12.58 -37.38
CA PRO A 507 7.16 -11.16 -37.08
C PRO A 507 8.29 -10.69 -36.16
N TYR A 508 8.92 -9.58 -36.51
CA TYR A 508 9.89 -8.90 -35.64
C TYR A 508 9.29 -7.62 -35.06
N THR A 509 9.77 -7.27 -33.87
CA THR A 509 9.39 -6.03 -33.16
C THR A 509 10.52 -5.00 -33.17
N HIS A 510 11.75 -5.45 -33.44
CA HIS A 510 12.94 -4.61 -33.50
C HIS A 510 13.81 -5.10 -34.65
N LYS A 511 14.39 -4.17 -35.42
CA LYS A 511 15.38 -4.42 -36.47
C LYS A 511 16.58 -3.51 -36.23
N PHE A 512 17.74 -4.10 -35.97
CA PHE A 512 18.97 -3.36 -35.70
C PHE A 512 19.85 -3.37 -36.94
N TRP A 513 20.20 -2.18 -37.42
CA TRP A 513 21.13 -2.01 -38.55
C TRP A 513 22.56 -1.87 -38.00
N ILE A 514 23.46 -2.71 -38.50
CA ILE A 514 24.86 -2.74 -38.09
C ILE A 514 25.74 -2.62 -39.34
N ASP A 515 26.60 -1.62 -39.39
CA ASP A 515 27.48 -1.31 -40.52
C ASP A 515 28.95 -1.30 -40.07
N GLY A 516 29.62 -2.43 -40.22
CA GLY A 516 31.06 -2.59 -39.96
C GLY A 516 31.95 -2.14 -41.12
N LYS A 517 31.38 -1.40 -42.09
CA LYS A 517 32.08 -0.94 -43.30
C LYS A 517 32.64 -2.10 -44.12
N GLY A 518 33.93 -2.39 -43.94
CA GLY A 518 34.68 -3.42 -44.64
C GLY A 518 34.53 -4.80 -44.00
N GLU A 519 34.06 -4.86 -42.75
CA GLU A 519 33.88 -6.08 -41.94
C GLU A 519 32.43 -6.62 -42.01
N GLY A 520 31.66 -6.16 -43.00
CA GLY A 520 30.29 -6.62 -43.23
C GLY A 520 29.17 -5.73 -42.68
N LYS A 521 27.95 -6.03 -43.14
CA LYS A 521 26.74 -5.20 -42.92
C LYS A 521 25.50 -6.06 -42.72
N TYR A 522 24.76 -5.81 -41.64
CA TYR A 522 23.70 -6.71 -41.20
C TYR A 522 22.44 -5.95 -40.75
N ASP A 523 21.28 -6.42 -41.20
CA ASP A 523 20.00 -6.19 -40.52
C ASP A 523 19.75 -7.36 -39.56
N VAL A 524 19.64 -7.10 -38.26
CA VAL A 524 19.37 -8.13 -37.24
C VAL A 524 17.94 -8.03 -36.73
N PHE A 525 17.21 -9.14 -36.72
CA PHE A 525 15.78 -9.18 -36.38
C PHE A 525 15.54 -9.80 -35.00
N LEU A 526 14.81 -9.08 -34.15
CA LEU A 526 14.52 -9.47 -32.77
C LEU A 526 13.02 -9.36 -32.47
N ARG A 527 12.52 -10.25 -31.59
CA ARG A 527 11.15 -10.14 -31.05
C ARG A 527 11.17 -10.03 -29.52
N ALA A 528 10.65 -8.93 -29.01
CA ALA A 528 10.32 -8.74 -27.60
C ALA A 528 8.80 -8.87 -27.43
N GLU A 529 8.37 -9.87 -26.65
CA GLU A 529 6.95 -10.15 -26.43
C GLU A 529 6.61 -10.15 -24.93
N ILE A 530 5.48 -9.52 -24.59
CA ILE A 530 4.82 -9.65 -23.29
C ILE A 530 3.85 -10.82 -23.39
N VAL A 531 4.12 -11.87 -22.62
CA VAL A 531 3.31 -13.09 -22.57
C VAL A 531 2.38 -13.01 -21.36
N ASN A 532 1.07 -13.03 -21.59
CA ASN A 532 0.05 -13.09 -20.54
C ASN A 532 -0.26 -14.55 -20.18
N GLN A 533 0.32 -15.06 -19.09
CA GLN A 533 0.11 -16.42 -18.61
C GLN A 533 0.18 -16.44 -17.08
N PRO A 534 -0.97 -16.32 -16.39
CA PRO A 534 -1.03 -16.36 -14.93
C PRO A 534 -0.46 -17.68 -14.41
N ARG A 535 0.61 -17.61 -13.64
CA ARG A 535 1.21 -18.77 -12.97
C ARG A 535 1.50 -18.44 -11.51
N PRO A 536 1.23 -19.37 -10.57
CA PRO A 536 1.73 -19.24 -9.20
C PRO A 536 3.24 -19.13 -9.21
N TRP A 537 3.79 -18.31 -8.33
CA TRP A 537 5.22 -18.33 -8.07
C TRP A 537 5.60 -19.68 -7.43
N VAL A 538 6.63 -20.32 -7.98
CA VAL A 538 7.20 -21.58 -7.50
C VAL A 538 8.69 -21.32 -7.25
N GLU A 539 9.16 -21.66 -6.05
CA GLU A 539 10.56 -21.55 -5.61
C GLU A 539 11.53 -22.32 -6.50
#